data_AF-A0A9P9R745-F1
#
_entry.id   AF-A0A9P9R745-F1
#
_cell.length_a   1.000
_cell.length_b   1.000
_cell.length_c   1.000
_cell.angle_alpha   90.00
_cell.angle_beta   90.00
_cell.angle_gamma   90.00
#
_symmetry.space_group_name_H-M   'P 1'
#
loop_
_entity.id
_entity.type
_entity.pdbx_description
1 polymer ?
#
loop_
_entity_poly.entity_id
_entity_poly.type
_entity_poly.pdbx_seq_one_letter_code
_entity_poly.pdbx_strand_id
1 'polypeptide(L)'
;MAVTTENGTQTANGPVEHHIRYIPLAYLSEDSEATARRLVLAIRPDWESADSNVEFVRFTDGITNTLLKAVNKKTGLSKDEVDKEAILLRAYGNGTDLIIDRHRETQNHELLMRYGLAPELLARFKNGMMYRFVQGSMTHPEDLRKPVIYKAVAKRLAQWHAVVPCIAARTGHSRRNSKNTDFVVPSEALGDAEFQHVIDNVAPGKPPPNVWTVMQKWIFALPTDTEAQRERQAELQKELTRTVAELSQRPGLGQNELVFAHCDLLSGNVIVLPKPQQTPAENNGVTAKDTTTDVTFIDYEYATPSPAAFDLANHFAEWGGFDCDFSVLPTRSQRREFITEYIRAYYAYKNEQNGTAADFDEAAEVDRLLNEVDVFRGLPGFYWGIWALIQATISQIDFDYASYAETRLGEYWAWRAEISGDRQRAGKEIPLREKRWAQEE
;
A
#
# COMPACT_ATOMS: atom_id res chain seq x y z
N MET A 1 -18.49 -0.59 60.02
CA MET A 1 -17.77 -1.31 58.96
C MET A 1 -18.29 -0.78 57.64
N ALA A 2 -17.40 -0.17 56.85
CA ALA A 2 -17.73 0.43 55.57
C ALA A 2 -18.06 -0.67 54.55
N VAL A 3 -19.12 -0.46 53.77
CA VAL A 3 -19.33 -1.18 52.50
C VAL A 3 -19.34 -0.13 51.42
N THR A 4 -18.24 -0.14 50.67
CA THR A 4 -17.93 0.73 49.55
C THR A 4 -18.80 0.42 48.34
N THR A 5 -19.16 1.49 47.65
CA THR A 5 -19.79 1.59 46.34
C THR A 5 -18.95 0.98 45.23
N GLU A 6 -19.58 0.27 44.29
CA GLU A 6 -19.06 0.11 42.92
C GLU A 6 -20.13 0.56 41.92
N ASN A 7 -19.93 1.76 41.38
CA ASN A 7 -20.59 2.24 40.18
C ASN A 7 -19.92 1.54 38.99
N GLY A 8 -20.64 0.63 38.35
CA GLY A 8 -20.24 0.04 37.07
C GLY A 8 -20.20 1.10 35.98
N THR A 9 -19.01 1.44 35.53
CA THR A 9 -18.74 2.19 34.31
C THR A 9 -19.26 1.40 33.11
N GLN A 10 -20.26 1.96 32.42
CA GLN A 10 -20.71 1.48 31.12
C GLN A 10 -19.57 1.60 30.10
N THR A 11 -19.08 0.48 29.61
CA THR A 11 -18.22 0.39 28.44
C THR A 11 -19.06 0.65 27.19
N ALA A 12 -18.92 1.82 26.59
CA ALA A 12 -19.48 2.13 25.28
C ALA A 12 -18.59 1.49 24.19
N ASN A 13 -18.80 0.21 23.92
CA ASN A 13 -18.25 -0.49 22.74
C ASN A 13 -19.39 -1.26 22.06
N GLY A 14 -20.20 -0.55 21.27
CA GLY A 14 -21.04 -1.17 20.25
C GLY A 14 -20.46 -0.86 18.87
N PRO A 15 -20.50 -1.79 17.89
CA PRO A 15 -20.07 -1.48 16.53
C PRO A 15 -21.08 -0.50 15.92
N VAL A 16 -20.64 0.71 15.58
CA VAL A 16 -21.40 1.57 14.69
C VAL A 16 -21.28 0.97 13.29
N GLU A 17 -22.33 0.30 12.82
CA GLU A 17 -22.46 -0.22 11.45
C GLU A 17 -22.46 0.96 10.46
N HIS A 18 -21.28 1.39 10.02
CA HIS A 18 -21.18 2.20 8.80
C HIS A 18 -21.27 1.27 7.60
N HIS A 19 -22.49 0.95 7.17
CA HIS A 19 -22.69 0.31 5.88
C HIS A 19 -22.42 1.35 4.78
N ILE A 20 -21.23 1.30 4.17
CA ILE A 20 -20.90 2.15 3.02
C ILE A 20 -21.99 1.99 1.97
N ARG A 21 -22.60 3.11 1.56
CA ARG A 21 -23.72 3.14 0.63
C ARG A 21 -23.36 2.40 -0.67
N TYR A 22 -24.19 1.42 -1.07
CA TYR A 22 -24.06 0.76 -2.36
C TYR A 22 -25.01 1.37 -3.40
N ILE A 23 -24.47 1.73 -4.57
CA ILE A 23 -25.21 2.29 -5.70
C ILE A 23 -25.24 1.24 -6.81
N PRO A 24 -26.42 0.74 -7.23
CA PRO A 24 -26.55 -0.34 -8.21
C PRO A 24 -26.30 0.12 -9.67
N LEU A 25 -25.42 1.09 -9.87
CA LEU A 25 -24.99 1.62 -11.16
C LEU A 25 -23.55 1.19 -11.46
N ALA A 26 -23.11 1.36 -12.70
CA ALA A 26 -21.75 1.08 -13.14
C ALA A 26 -21.20 2.28 -13.90
N TYR A 27 -19.88 2.47 -13.84
CA TYR A 27 -19.16 3.39 -14.70
C TYR A 27 -18.79 2.68 -16.01
N LEU A 28 -19.01 3.33 -17.16
CA LEU A 28 -18.66 2.79 -18.48
C LEU A 28 -17.72 3.78 -19.18
N SER A 29 -16.57 3.31 -19.65
CA SER A 29 -15.58 4.16 -20.33
C SER A 29 -16.11 4.74 -21.65
N GLU A 30 -16.92 3.98 -22.38
CA GLU A 30 -17.57 4.35 -23.64
C GLU A 30 -18.55 5.54 -23.48
N ASP A 31 -19.14 5.67 -22.28
CA ASP A 31 -20.07 6.74 -21.92
C ASP A 31 -19.66 7.36 -20.56
N SER A 32 -18.40 7.79 -20.52
CA SER A 32 -17.72 8.21 -19.30
C SER A 32 -18.47 9.33 -18.58
N GLU A 33 -18.87 10.39 -19.28
CA GLU A 33 -19.47 11.55 -18.63
C GLU A 33 -20.88 11.25 -18.10
N ALA A 34 -21.75 10.63 -18.90
CA ALA A 34 -23.13 10.41 -18.47
C ALA A 34 -23.20 9.38 -17.33
N THR A 35 -22.39 8.31 -17.38
CA THR A 35 -22.36 7.31 -16.30
C THR A 35 -21.74 7.87 -15.02
N ALA A 36 -20.66 8.66 -15.11
CA ALA A 36 -20.09 9.35 -13.95
C ALA A 36 -21.07 10.36 -13.34
N ARG A 37 -21.79 11.12 -14.17
CA ARG A 37 -22.82 12.07 -13.72
C ARG A 37 -23.94 11.38 -12.95
N ARG A 38 -24.46 10.26 -13.45
CA ARG A 38 -25.50 9.48 -12.74
C ARG A 38 -25.02 8.95 -11.40
N LEU A 39 -23.75 8.51 -11.31
CA LEU A 39 -23.15 8.04 -10.07
C LEU A 39 -23.01 9.19 -9.05
N VAL A 40 -22.49 10.35 -9.47
CA VAL A 40 -22.35 11.53 -8.61
C VAL A 40 -23.70 12.06 -8.15
N LEU A 41 -24.69 12.17 -9.03
CA LEU A 41 -26.03 12.64 -8.66
C LEU A 41 -26.75 11.68 -7.69
N ALA A 42 -26.40 10.39 -7.68
CA ALA A 42 -26.95 9.47 -6.70
C ALA A 42 -26.51 9.82 -5.26
N ILE A 43 -25.31 10.39 -5.07
CA ILE A 43 -24.81 10.85 -3.77
C ILE A 43 -25.02 12.35 -3.51
N ARG A 44 -25.07 13.16 -4.57
CA ARG A 44 -25.30 14.60 -4.54
C ARG A 44 -26.45 15.01 -5.47
N PRO A 45 -27.72 14.69 -5.12
CA PRO A 45 -28.87 15.12 -5.92
C PRO A 45 -28.96 16.64 -6.05
N ASP A 46 -28.42 17.38 -5.08
CA ASP A 46 -28.32 18.84 -5.08
C ASP A 46 -27.47 19.40 -6.23
N TRP A 47 -26.64 18.58 -6.88
CA TRP A 47 -25.82 18.98 -8.03
C TRP A 47 -26.58 19.00 -9.37
N GLU A 48 -27.88 18.65 -9.37
CA GLU A 48 -28.78 18.79 -10.53
C GLU A 48 -29.45 20.18 -10.58
N SER A 49 -29.16 21.05 -9.60
CA SER A 49 -29.75 22.39 -9.51
C SER A 49 -29.31 23.31 -10.66
N ALA A 50 -30.14 24.31 -10.99
CA ALA A 50 -29.89 25.24 -12.10
C ALA A 50 -28.61 26.08 -11.94
N ASP A 51 -28.14 26.28 -10.70
CA ASP A 51 -26.89 26.97 -10.36
C ASP A 51 -25.65 26.04 -10.33
N SER A 52 -25.82 24.75 -10.58
CA SER A 52 -24.71 23.78 -10.59
C SER A 52 -24.01 23.75 -11.95
N ASN A 53 -22.68 23.67 -11.90
CA ASN A 53 -21.82 23.42 -13.07
C ASN A 53 -20.90 22.24 -12.75
N VAL A 54 -21.41 21.03 -12.99
CA VAL A 54 -20.68 19.79 -12.72
C VAL A 54 -19.75 19.46 -13.87
N GLU A 55 -18.46 19.42 -13.57
CA GLU A 55 -17.38 19.08 -14.50
C GLU A 55 -16.64 17.83 -14.01
N PHE A 56 -16.11 17.05 -14.96
CA PHE A 56 -15.32 15.86 -14.71
C PHE A 56 -13.90 16.04 -15.25
N VAL A 57 -12.91 15.88 -14.38
CA VAL A 57 -11.49 15.92 -14.72
C VAL A 57 -10.92 14.52 -14.62
N ARG A 58 -10.35 13.99 -15.70
CA ARG A 58 -9.69 12.68 -15.70
C ARG A 58 -8.25 12.81 -15.23
N PHE A 59 -7.85 11.92 -14.32
CA PHE A 59 -6.44 11.72 -13.98
C PHE A 59 -5.86 10.59 -14.83
N THR A 60 -4.62 10.78 -15.29
CA THR A 60 -3.93 9.88 -16.22
C THR A 60 -2.80 9.09 -15.57
N ASP A 61 -2.48 9.38 -14.31
CA ASP A 61 -1.23 8.90 -13.67
C ASP A 61 -1.35 7.50 -13.05
N GLY A 62 -2.58 6.96 -12.95
CA GLY A 62 -2.83 5.61 -12.44
C GLY A 62 -2.75 4.57 -13.55
N ILE A 63 -1.98 3.50 -13.33
CA ILE A 63 -1.91 2.38 -14.27
C ILE A 63 -3.17 1.50 -14.14
N THR A 64 -3.52 1.00 -12.96
CA THR A 64 -4.51 -0.08 -12.79
C THR A 64 -5.98 0.35 -12.86
N ASN A 65 -6.31 1.64 -12.76
CA ASN A 65 -7.69 2.10 -12.51
C ASN A 65 -8.03 3.39 -13.29
N THR A 66 -9.30 3.58 -13.63
CA THR A 66 -9.79 4.88 -14.15
C THR A 66 -10.18 5.79 -12.98
N LEU A 67 -9.62 6.99 -12.94
CA LEU A 67 -9.89 7.98 -11.89
C LEU A 67 -10.44 9.28 -12.48
N LEU A 68 -11.62 9.69 -12.02
CA LEU A 68 -12.30 10.94 -12.40
C LEU A 68 -12.56 11.79 -11.17
N LYS A 69 -12.18 13.06 -11.20
CA LYS A 69 -12.57 14.07 -10.22
C LYS A 69 -13.81 14.80 -10.71
N ALA A 70 -14.91 14.67 -9.98
CA ALA A 70 -16.11 15.46 -10.16
C ALA A 70 -16.07 16.71 -9.28
N VAL A 71 -16.30 17.87 -9.87
CA VAL A 71 -16.38 19.16 -9.18
C VAL A 71 -17.67 19.87 -9.55
N ASN A 72 -18.24 20.63 -8.61
CA ASN A 72 -19.37 21.51 -8.89
C ASN A 72 -18.94 22.97 -8.75
N LYS A 73 -18.71 23.65 -9.88
CA LYS A 73 -18.24 25.03 -9.94
C LYS A 73 -19.39 26.02 -9.87
N LYS A 74 -20.06 26.10 -8.72
CA LYS A 74 -21.09 27.12 -8.48
C LYS A 74 -20.48 28.53 -8.51
N THR A 75 -21.25 29.49 -9.03
CA THR A 75 -20.81 30.90 -9.10
C THR A 75 -20.52 31.44 -7.70
N GLY A 76 -19.34 32.06 -7.53
CA GLY A 76 -18.93 32.67 -6.27
C GLY A 76 -18.11 31.79 -5.33
N LEU A 77 -17.95 30.50 -5.63
CA LEU A 77 -17.04 29.62 -4.87
C LEU A 77 -15.59 29.78 -5.33
N SER A 78 -14.68 29.83 -4.36
CA SER A 78 -13.24 29.71 -4.59
C SER A 78 -12.85 28.29 -5.02
N LYS A 79 -11.65 28.13 -5.58
CA LYS A 79 -11.13 26.81 -5.96
C LYS A 79 -11.05 25.86 -4.76
N ASP A 80 -10.66 26.36 -3.59
CA ASP A 80 -10.49 25.55 -2.39
C ASP A 80 -11.84 25.05 -1.86
N GLU A 81 -12.89 25.88 -1.93
CA GLU A 81 -14.26 25.48 -1.58
C GLU A 81 -14.79 24.42 -2.55
N VAL A 82 -14.54 24.59 -3.85
CA VAL A 82 -14.92 23.58 -4.87
C VAL A 82 -14.18 22.27 -4.63
N ASP A 83 -12.87 22.32 -4.39
CA ASP A 83 -12.04 21.13 -4.19
C ASP A 83 -12.35 20.40 -2.88
N LYS A 84 -12.82 21.11 -1.84
CA LYS A 84 -13.25 20.51 -0.58
C LYS A 84 -14.51 19.64 -0.75
N GLU A 85 -15.38 20.02 -1.68
CA GLU A 85 -16.59 19.26 -2.02
C GLU A 85 -16.38 18.27 -3.18
N ALA A 86 -15.18 18.22 -3.76
CA ALA A 86 -14.90 17.37 -4.91
C ALA A 86 -14.96 15.87 -4.55
N ILE A 87 -15.47 15.10 -5.50
CA ILE A 87 -15.65 13.66 -5.40
C ILE A 87 -14.71 12.98 -6.38
N LEU A 88 -13.91 12.03 -5.90
CA LEU A 88 -13.20 11.10 -6.76
C LEU A 88 -14.06 9.88 -7.03
N LEU A 89 -14.16 9.51 -8.31
CA LEU A 89 -14.74 8.29 -8.80
C LEU A 89 -13.61 7.42 -9.33
N ARG A 90 -13.38 6.28 -8.67
CA ARG A 90 -12.42 5.25 -9.05
C ARG A 90 -13.18 4.05 -9.60
N ALA A 91 -13.01 3.76 -10.88
CA ALA A 91 -13.53 2.56 -11.53
C ALA A 91 -12.42 1.53 -11.75
N TYR A 92 -12.71 0.28 -11.42
CA TYR A 92 -11.74 -0.82 -11.49
C TYR A 92 -11.31 -1.10 -12.93
N GLY A 93 -10.01 -1.33 -13.15
CA GLY A 93 -9.49 -1.74 -14.45
C GLY A 93 -9.94 -3.14 -14.86
N ASN A 94 -10.05 -3.40 -16.16
CA ASN A 94 -10.43 -4.72 -16.67
C ASN A 94 -9.37 -5.80 -16.34
N GLY A 95 -9.78 -6.95 -15.83
CA GLY A 95 -8.90 -8.11 -15.55
C GLY A 95 -7.99 -8.00 -14.31
N THR A 96 -8.01 -6.86 -13.62
CA THR A 96 -7.19 -6.55 -12.44
C THR A 96 -7.59 -7.33 -11.18
N ASP A 97 -8.77 -7.95 -11.18
CA ASP A 97 -9.32 -8.81 -10.14
C ASP A 97 -8.48 -10.08 -9.89
N LEU A 98 -7.58 -10.43 -10.80
CA LEU A 98 -6.57 -11.47 -10.59
C LEU A 98 -5.54 -11.09 -9.51
N ILE A 99 -5.19 -9.81 -9.44
CA ILE A 99 -4.13 -9.29 -8.55
C ILE A 99 -4.73 -8.56 -7.35
N ILE A 100 -5.83 -7.84 -7.57
CA ILE A 100 -6.45 -6.96 -6.58
C ILE A 100 -7.78 -7.53 -6.11
N ASP A 101 -7.89 -7.75 -4.80
CA ASP A 101 -9.14 -8.09 -4.15
C ASP A 101 -9.96 -6.81 -3.87
N ARG A 102 -11.02 -6.59 -4.65
CA ARG A 102 -11.85 -5.37 -4.57
C ARG A 102 -12.65 -5.26 -3.27
N HIS A 103 -12.97 -6.39 -2.65
CA HIS A 103 -13.60 -6.38 -1.35
C HIS A 103 -12.62 -5.92 -0.29
N ARG A 104 -11.39 -6.46 -0.32
CA ARG A 104 -10.31 -6.05 0.58
C ARG A 104 -9.90 -4.59 0.38
N GLU A 105 -9.76 -4.12 -0.85
CA GLU A 105 -9.46 -2.71 -1.15
C GLU A 105 -10.47 -1.77 -0.47
N THR A 106 -11.77 -2.11 -0.57
CA THR A 106 -12.83 -1.36 0.11
C THR A 106 -12.68 -1.43 1.64
N GLN A 107 -12.46 -2.63 2.20
CA GLN A 107 -12.31 -2.82 3.65
C GLN A 107 -11.09 -2.05 4.20
N ASN A 108 -9.98 -2.04 3.47
CA ASN A 108 -8.79 -1.28 3.79
C ASN A 108 -9.08 0.21 3.83
N HIS A 109 -9.74 0.75 2.79
CA HIS A 109 -10.12 2.16 2.75
C HIS A 109 -11.03 2.52 3.93
N GLU A 110 -12.08 1.74 4.16
CA GLU A 110 -13.02 1.98 5.26
C GLU A 110 -12.30 1.92 6.62
N LEU A 111 -11.41 0.95 6.83
CA LEU A 111 -10.61 0.87 8.05
C LEU A 111 -9.77 2.13 8.23
N LEU A 112 -8.99 2.51 7.22
CA LEU A 112 -8.13 3.69 7.28
C LEU A 112 -8.93 4.98 7.52
N MET A 113 -10.11 5.10 6.91
CA MET A 113 -11.02 6.22 7.12
C MET A 113 -11.44 6.33 8.60
N ARG A 114 -11.74 5.21 9.28
CA ARG A 114 -12.10 5.19 10.71
C ARG A 114 -10.96 5.67 11.61
N TYR A 115 -9.70 5.54 11.16
CA TYR A 115 -8.53 6.04 11.86
C TYR A 115 -8.08 7.43 11.38
N GLY A 116 -8.83 8.10 10.49
CA GLY A 116 -8.48 9.41 9.95
C GLY A 116 -7.25 9.38 9.02
N LEU A 117 -6.97 8.23 8.42
CA LEU A 117 -5.79 7.95 7.59
C LEU A 117 -6.11 7.78 6.10
N ALA A 118 -7.39 7.87 5.74
CA ALA A 118 -7.89 7.87 4.36
C ALA A 118 -9.02 8.89 4.22
N PRO A 119 -9.26 9.43 3.00
CA PRO A 119 -10.41 10.29 2.76
C PRO A 119 -11.72 9.55 2.99
N GLU A 120 -12.78 10.29 3.27
CA GLU A 120 -14.13 9.75 3.45
C GLU A 120 -14.56 8.94 2.21
N LEU A 121 -14.90 7.66 2.43
CA LEU A 121 -15.48 6.77 1.44
C LEU A 121 -17.00 7.01 1.38
N LEU A 122 -17.46 7.59 0.28
CA LEU A 122 -18.83 8.07 0.14
C LEU A 122 -19.80 6.95 -0.29
N ALA A 123 -19.37 6.14 -1.25
CA ALA A 123 -20.19 5.05 -1.78
C ALA A 123 -19.36 4.02 -2.56
N ARG A 124 -19.92 2.82 -2.71
CA ARG A 124 -19.49 1.80 -3.66
C ARG A 124 -20.49 1.69 -4.79
N PHE A 125 -20.03 1.26 -5.95
CA PHE A 125 -20.89 0.93 -7.09
C PHE A 125 -20.41 -0.37 -7.75
N LYS A 126 -21.12 -0.85 -8.78
CA LYS A 126 -20.91 -2.21 -9.34
C LYS A 126 -19.46 -2.52 -9.69
N ASN A 127 -18.72 -1.54 -10.18
CA ASN A 127 -17.35 -1.69 -10.66
C ASN A 127 -16.43 -0.57 -10.14
N GLY A 128 -16.63 -0.11 -8.91
CA GLY A 128 -15.77 0.91 -8.32
C GLY A 128 -16.28 1.52 -7.02
N MET A 129 -15.67 2.65 -6.67
CA MET A 129 -15.97 3.40 -5.45
C MET A 129 -15.86 4.91 -5.66
N MET A 130 -16.55 5.67 -4.82
CA MET A 130 -16.47 7.13 -4.75
C MET A 130 -16.02 7.58 -3.36
N TYR A 131 -15.07 8.50 -3.29
CA TYR A 131 -14.51 9.03 -2.05
C TYR A 131 -14.12 10.50 -2.20
N ARG A 132 -13.87 11.20 -1.09
CA ARG A 132 -13.48 12.62 -1.12
C ARG A 132 -12.12 12.83 -1.79
N PHE A 133 -12.01 13.92 -2.53
CA PHE A 133 -10.72 14.37 -3.07
C PHE A 133 -9.78 14.81 -1.93
N VAL A 134 -8.53 14.38 -1.99
CA VAL A 134 -7.46 14.84 -1.08
C VAL A 134 -6.76 16.00 -1.76
N GLN A 135 -6.80 17.18 -1.15
CA GLN A 135 -6.05 18.35 -1.63
C GLN A 135 -4.57 18.19 -1.32
N GLY A 136 -3.71 18.50 -2.29
CA GLY A 136 -2.27 18.48 -2.12
C GLY A 136 -1.54 18.29 -3.44
N SER A 137 -0.22 18.11 -3.32
CA SER A 137 0.67 17.83 -4.45
C SER A 137 1.17 16.40 -4.35
N MET A 138 1.04 15.63 -5.43
CA MET A 138 1.67 14.31 -5.56
C MET A 138 3.19 14.46 -5.54
N THR A 139 3.89 13.51 -4.94
CA THR A 139 5.36 13.48 -5.00
C THR A 139 5.87 12.70 -6.20
N HIS A 140 7.06 13.07 -6.66
CA HIS A 140 7.83 12.34 -7.68
C HIS A 140 9.03 11.61 -7.04
N PRO A 141 9.69 10.65 -7.72
CA PRO A 141 10.81 9.91 -7.14
C PRO A 141 11.94 10.81 -6.59
N GLU A 142 12.18 11.98 -7.20
CA GLU A 142 13.11 13.00 -6.70
C GLU A 142 12.70 13.66 -5.39
N ASP A 143 11.41 13.75 -5.10
CA ASP A 143 10.91 14.35 -3.87
C ASP A 143 11.16 13.43 -2.67
N LEU A 144 11.09 12.10 -2.86
CA LEU A 144 11.35 11.12 -1.81
C LEU A 144 12.77 11.25 -1.23
N ARG A 145 13.70 11.83 -1.99
CA ARG A 145 15.09 12.08 -1.56
C ARG A 145 15.23 13.31 -0.67
N LYS A 146 14.21 14.16 -0.55
CA LYS A 146 14.25 15.39 0.24
C LYS A 146 14.01 15.07 1.72
N PRO A 147 14.91 15.50 2.64
CA PRO A 147 14.76 15.24 4.08
C PRO A 147 13.42 15.66 4.68
N VAL A 148 12.86 16.76 4.18
CA VAL A 148 11.56 17.25 4.64
C VAL A 148 10.42 16.29 4.27
N ILE A 149 10.51 15.59 3.13
CA ILE A 149 9.50 14.66 2.63
C ILE A 149 9.68 13.29 3.27
N TYR A 150 10.87 12.69 3.21
CA TYR A 150 11.03 11.32 3.74
C TYR A 150 10.82 11.26 5.25
N LYS A 151 11.13 12.33 6.01
CA LYS A 151 10.79 12.40 7.45
C LYS A 151 9.29 12.50 7.68
N ALA A 152 8.56 13.23 6.82
CA ALA A 152 7.10 13.27 6.88
C ALA A 152 6.48 11.91 6.56
N VAL A 153 7.00 11.22 5.54
CA VAL A 153 6.60 9.85 5.19
C VAL A 153 6.88 8.88 6.33
N ALA A 154 8.06 8.95 6.95
CA ALA A 154 8.42 8.12 8.10
C ALA A 154 7.41 8.26 9.25
N LYS A 155 7.04 9.50 9.61
CA LYS A 155 6.02 9.77 10.64
C LYS A 155 4.66 9.20 10.28
N ARG A 156 4.18 9.44 9.05
CA ARG A 156 2.86 8.98 8.60
C ARG A 156 2.79 7.45 8.51
N LEU A 157 3.85 6.80 8.05
CA LEU A 157 3.93 5.34 7.98
C LEU A 157 4.02 4.72 9.39
N ALA A 158 4.77 5.34 10.29
CA ALA A 158 4.81 4.95 11.68
C ALA A 158 3.42 5.04 12.35
N GLN A 159 2.65 6.09 12.04
CA GLN A 159 1.28 6.23 12.50
C GLN A 159 0.43 5.05 12.03
N TRP A 160 0.41 4.76 10.72
CA TRP A 160 -0.30 3.60 10.17
C TRP A 160 0.04 2.30 10.92
N HIS A 161 1.34 2.01 11.03
CA HIS A 161 1.82 0.78 11.63
C HIS A 161 1.55 0.67 13.13
N ALA A 162 1.49 1.79 13.84
CA ALA A 162 1.23 1.83 15.28
C ALA A 162 -0.25 1.70 15.61
N VAL A 163 -1.13 2.35 14.83
CA VAL A 163 -2.52 2.57 15.23
C VAL A 163 -3.54 1.69 14.52
N VAL A 164 -3.25 1.26 13.28
CA VAL A 164 -4.21 0.52 12.46
C VAL A 164 -4.09 -0.98 12.73
N PRO A 165 -5.16 -1.66 13.15
CA PRO A 165 -5.11 -3.08 13.43
C PRO A 165 -5.02 -3.90 12.14
N CYS A 166 -4.30 -5.02 12.20
CA CYS A 166 -4.34 -6.01 11.12
C CYS A 166 -5.72 -6.69 11.10
N ILE A 167 -6.41 -6.63 9.97
CA ILE A 167 -7.65 -7.39 9.77
C ILE A 167 -7.29 -8.84 9.43
N ALA A 168 -7.71 -9.78 10.27
CA ALA A 168 -7.72 -11.19 9.90
C ALA A 168 -9.01 -11.51 9.14
N ALA A 169 -8.89 -12.02 7.92
CA ALA A 169 -10.00 -12.46 7.09
C ALA A 169 -9.54 -13.63 6.23
N ARG A 170 -10.48 -14.45 5.72
CA ARG A 170 -10.12 -15.45 4.69
C ARG A 170 -9.59 -14.73 3.46
N THR A 171 -8.49 -15.19 2.87
CA THR A 171 -8.08 -14.64 1.58
C THR A 171 -9.11 -15.05 0.50
N GLY A 172 -9.47 -14.13 -0.39
CA GLY A 172 -10.37 -14.46 -1.52
C GLY A 172 -9.60 -15.13 -2.66
N HIS A 173 -10.22 -16.11 -3.34
CA HIS A 173 -9.65 -16.76 -4.52
C HIS A 173 -9.78 -15.90 -5.78
N SER A 174 -8.71 -15.80 -6.57
CA SER A 174 -8.81 -15.40 -7.99
C SER A 174 -8.19 -16.52 -8.83
N ARG A 175 -9.03 -17.36 -9.45
CA ARG A 175 -8.59 -18.38 -10.43
C ARG A 175 -8.66 -17.77 -11.82
N ARG A 176 -7.63 -17.99 -12.65
CA ARG A 176 -7.76 -17.90 -14.10
C ARG A 176 -8.47 -19.18 -14.54
N ASN A 177 -9.67 -19.09 -15.14
CA ASN A 177 -10.29 -20.25 -15.79
C ASN A 177 -9.43 -20.62 -17.01
N SER A 178 -8.44 -21.51 -16.81
CA SER A 178 -7.75 -22.14 -17.94
C SER A 178 -8.77 -23.00 -18.68
N LYS A 179 -9.13 -22.58 -19.89
CA LYS A 179 -9.85 -23.42 -20.84
C LYS A 179 -8.85 -24.33 -21.53
N ASN A 180 -8.40 -25.39 -20.86
CA ASN A 180 -8.16 -26.68 -21.49
C ASN A 180 -7.78 -27.72 -20.44
N THR A 181 -8.56 -28.79 -20.41
CA THR A 181 -8.31 -30.03 -19.70
C THR A 181 -7.17 -30.77 -20.39
N ASP A 182 -6.05 -30.95 -19.70
CA ASP A 182 -5.43 -32.26 -19.45
C ASP A 182 -3.99 -32.06 -18.91
N PHE A 183 -3.74 -32.61 -17.71
CA PHE A 183 -2.44 -32.85 -17.03
C PHE A 183 -1.96 -31.87 -15.93
N VAL A 184 -2.40 -32.20 -14.70
CA VAL A 184 -1.80 -32.13 -13.35
C VAL A 184 -0.50 -31.32 -13.13
N VAL A 185 -0.69 -30.06 -12.73
CA VAL A 185 0.07 -29.40 -11.63
C VAL A 185 -0.86 -29.45 -10.39
N PRO A 186 -0.39 -29.46 -9.12
CA PRO A 186 -1.29 -29.53 -7.97
C PRO A 186 -2.43 -28.50 -8.02
N SER A 187 -2.18 -27.29 -8.54
CA SER A 187 -3.18 -26.24 -8.73
C SER A 187 -4.47 -26.67 -9.50
N GLU A 188 -4.36 -27.60 -10.45
CA GLU A 188 -5.51 -28.12 -11.21
C GLU A 188 -6.17 -29.36 -10.56
N ALA A 189 -5.45 -30.06 -9.68
CA ALA A 189 -5.96 -31.23 -8.95
C ALA A 189 -6.62 -30.87 -7.60
N LEU A 190 -6.31 -29.70 -7.06
CA LEU A 190 -6.82 -29.21 -5.79
C LEU A 190 -8.23 -28.62 -5.97
N GLY A 191 -9.19 -29.09 -5.17
CA GLY A 191 -10.49 -28.44 -5.04
C GLY A 191 -10.34 -27.01 -4.48
N ASP A 192 -11.35 -26.14 -4.67
CA ASP A 192 -11.29 -24.73 -4.24
C ASP A 192 -10.91 -24.57 -2.75
N ALA A 193 -11.41 -25.45 -1.89
CA ALA A 193 -11.10 -25.46 -0.47
C ALA A 193 -9.63 -25.80 -0.15
N GLU A 194 -9.04 -26.73 -0.92
CA GLU A 194 -7.67 -27.16 -0.72
C GLU A 194 -6.68 -26.11 -1.26
N PHE A 195 -7.01 -25.50 -2.40
CA PHE A 195 -6.28 -24.34 -2.91
C PHE A 195 -6.26 -23.18 -1.92
N GLN A 196 -7.42 -22.88 -1.30
CA GLN A 196 -7.52 -21.86 -0.25
C GLN A 196 -6.61 -22.18 0.92
N HIS A 197 -6.64 -23.45 1.34
CA HIS A 197 -5.86 -23.92 2.47
C HIS A 197 -4.36 -23.78 2.21
N VAL A 198 -3.87 -24.05 0.99
CA VAL A 198 -2.46 -23.85 0.64
C VAL A 198 -2.07 -22.38 0.71
N ILE A 199 -2.91 -21.46 0.20
CA ILE A 199 -2.64 -20.02 0.29
C ILE A 199 -2.62 -19.56 1.75
N ASP A 200 -3.69 -19.83 2.50
CA ASP A 200 -3.86 -19.33 3.87
C ASP A 200 -2.80 -19.85 4.84
N ASN A 201 -2.19 -21.01 4.55
CA ASN A 201 -1.17 -21.62 5.39
C ASN A 201 0.26 -21.50 4.84
N VAL A 202 0.49 -20.69 3.81
CA VAL A 202 1.83 -20.54 3.20
C VAL A 202 2.87 -20.09 4.23
N ALA A 203 2.48 -19.23 5.18
CA ALA A 203 3.32 -18.75 6.28
C ALA A 203 2.71 -19.20 7.62
N PRO A 204 3.12 -20.36 8.17
CA PRO A 204 2.54 -20.90 9.39
C PRO A 204 2.58 -19.92 10.57
N GLY A 205 1.48 -19.83 11.31
CA GLY A 205 1.34 -18.93 12.47
C GLY A 205 1.07 -17.46 12.12
N LYS A 206 1.04 -17.08 10.84
CA LYS A 206 0.70 -15.72 10.41
C LYS A 206 -0.75 -15.66 9.91
N PRO A 207 -1.60 -14.76 10.43
CA PRO A 207 -2.98 -14.68 10.00
C PRO A 207 -3.06 -14.23 8.52
N PRO A 208 -3.89 -14.89 7.70
CA PRO A 208 -4.24 -14.38 6.38
C PRO A 208 -5.26 -13.22 6.48
N PRO A 209 -5.30 -12.32 5.47
CA PRO A 209 -4.29 -12.13 4.43
C PRO A 209 -3.00 -11.52 5.00
N ASN A 210 -1.89 -11.78 4.32
CA ASN A 210 -0.61 -11.13 4.53
C ASN A 210 0.26 -11.15 3.25
N VAL A 211 1.40 -10.45 3.24
CA VAL A 211 2.31 -10.37 2.08
C VAL A 211 2.67 -11.74 1.48
N TRP A 212 2.85 -12.78 2.31
CA TRP A 212 3.19 -14.13 1.86
C TRP A 212 2.02 -14.78 1.12
N THR A 213 0.81 -14.67 1.66
CA THR A 213 -0.42 -15.17 1.02
C THR A 213 -0.69 -14.45 -0.30
N VAL A 214 -0.34 -13.17 -0.40
CA VAL A 214 -0.46 -12.38 -1.64
C VAL A 214 0.50 -12.91 -2.70
N MET A 215 1.78 -13.07 -2.37
CA MET A 215 2.75 -13.66 -3.32
C MET A 215 2.36 -15.08 -3.72
N GLN A 216 1.87 -15.90 -2.81
CA GLN A 216 1.39 -17.26 -3.10
C GLN A 216 0.23 -17.24 -4.10
N LYS A 217 -0.76 -16.37 -3.88
CA LYS A 217 -1.88 -16.17 -4.81
C LYS A 217 -1.40 -15.72 -6.19
N TRP A 218 -0.46 -14.79 -6.24
CA TRP A 218 0.10 -14.27 -7.48
C TRP A 218 0.88 -15.33 -8.26
N ILE A 219 1.74 -16.11 -7.60
CA ILE A 219 2.47 -17.21 -8.27
C ILE A 219 1.50 -18.20 -8.89
N PHE A 220 0.43 -18.56 -8.18
CA PHE A 220 -0.61 -19.45 -8.72
C PHE A 220 -1.43 -18.84 -9.87
N ALA A 221 -1.46 -17.51 -10.02
CA ALA A 221 -2.13 -16.83 -11.12
C ALA A 221 -1.28 -16.71 -12.39
N LEU A 222 0.04 -17.01 -12.32
CA LEU A 222 0.93 -17.03 -13.47
C LEU A 222 0.48 -18.08 -14.51
N PRO A 223 0.69 -17.82 -15.81
CA PRO A 223 0.35 -18.78 -16.86
C PRO A 223 1.18 -20.06 -16.73
N THR A 224 0.61 -21.18 -17.20
CA THR A 224 1.22 -22.53 -17.14
C THR A 224 1.04 -23.31 -18.45
N ASP A 225 0.71 -22.63 -19.54
CA ASP A 225 0.37 -23.22 -20.84
C ASP A 225 1.60 -23.91 -21.48
N THR A 226 2.78 -23.31 -21.32
CA THR A 226 4.05 -23.84 -21.86
C THR A 226 4.94 -24.46 -20.78
N GLU A 227 5.90 -25.28 -21.21
CA GLU A 227 6.88 -25.88 -20.29
C GLU A 227 7.71 -24.81 -19.57
N ALA A 228 8.20 -23.80 -20.31
CA ALA A 228 8.94 -22.67 -19.73
C ALA A 228 8.12 -21.89 -18.69
N GLN A 229 6.81 -21.72 -18.94
CA GLN A 229 5.90 -21.07 -17.98
C GLN A 229 5.74 -21.91 -16.69
N ARG A 230 5.60 -23.24 -16.82
CA ARG A 230 5.54 -24.15 -15.67
C ARG A 230 6.84 -24.18 -14.88
N GLU A 231 7.99 -24.21 -15.55
CA GLU A 231 9.31 -24.16 -14.91
C GLU A 231 9.49 -22.85 -14.14
N ARG A 232 9.13 -21.71 -14.74
CA ARG A 232 9.20 -20.40 -14.07
C ARG A 232 8.28 -20.32 -12.85
N GLN A 233 7.03 -20.80 -12.94
CA GLN A 233 6.14 -20.84 -11.78
C GLN A 233 6.71 -21.74 -10.68
N ALA A 234 7.27 -22.90 -11.02
CA ALA A 234 7.87 -23.82 -10.06
C ALA A 234 9.12 -23.23 -9.37
N GLU A 235 9.96 -22.50 -10.11
CA GLU A 235 11.11 -21.78 -9.56
C GLU A 235 10.66 -20.72 -8.53
N LEU A 236 9.69 -19.89 -8.91
CA LEU A 236 9.14 -18.86 -8.02
C LEU A 236 8.47 -19.48 -6.80
N GLN A 237 7.75 -20.60 -6.96
CA GLN A 237 7.13 -21.31 -5.84
C GLN A 237 8.17 -21.84 -4.85
N LYS A 238 9.22 -22.48 -5.36
CA LYS A 238 10.34 -22.97 -4.53
C LYS A 238 10.98 -21.82 -3.78
N GLU A 239 11.14 -20.69 -4.44
CA GLU A 239 11.78 -19.52 -3.84
C GLU A 239 10.91 -18.81 -2.81
N LEU A 240 9.60 -18.76 -3.03
CA LEU A 240 8.65 -18.28 -2.01
C LEU A 240 8.73 -19.17 -0.76
N THR A 241 8.72 -20.50 -0.92
CA THR A 241 8.85 -21.43 0.21
C THR A 241 10.13 -21.19 1.00
N ARG A 242 11.27 -21.00 0.32
CA ARG A 242 12.54 -20.68 0.97
C ARG A 242 12.50 -19.34 1.71
N THR A 243 11.99 -18.31 1.04
CA THR A 243 11.91 -16.96 1.61
C THR A 243 11.00 -16.90 2.82
N VAL A 244 9.85 -17.58 2.79
CA VAL A 244 8.96 -17.70 3.95
C VAL A 244 9.69 -18.35 5.12
N ALA A 245 10.39 -19.46 4.90
CA ALA A 245 11.14 -20.13 5.96
C ALA A 245 12.23 -19.25 6.58
N GLU A 246 12.88 -18.41 5.78
CA GLU A 246 13.95 -17.50 6.22
C GLU A 246 13.42 -16.24 6.91
N LEU A 247 12.27 -15.70 6.46
CA LEU A 247 11.85 -14.34 6.78
C LEU A 247 10.56 -14.23 7.57
N SER A 248 9.62 -15.19 7.49
CA SER A 248 8.28 -14.97 8.04
C SER A 248 8.25 -14.94 9.57
N GLN A 249 9.17 -15.65 10.25
CA GLN A 249 9.20 -15.75 11.72
C GLN A 249 10.16 -14.77 12.39
N ARG A 250 10.69 -13.81 11.64
CA ARG A 250 11.63 -12.82 12.19
C ARG A 250 10.91 -11.87 13.16
N PRO A 251 11.58 -11.42 14.24
CA PRO A 251 10.98 -10.51 15.20
C PRO A 251 10.71 -9.13 14.56
N GLY A 252 9.51 -8.62 14.76
CA GLY A 252 9.04 -7.40 14.11
C GLY A 252 8.15 -6.56 15.02
N LEU A 253 7.78 -5.38 14.53
CA LEU A 253 6.75 -4.55 15.15
C LEU A 253 5.35 -5.12 14.89
N GLY A 254 4.37 -4.66 15.67
CA GLY A 254 2.97 -5.07 15.54
C GLY A 254 2.65 -6.44 16.16
N GLN A 255 1.47 -6.95 15.87
CA GLN A 255 0.97 -8.22 16.43
C GLN A 255 1.29 -9.38 15.49
N ASN A 256 1.78 -10.50 16.02
CA ASN A 256 2.31 -11.60 15.21
C ASN A 256 3.41 -11.11 14.24
N GLU A 257 4.19 -10.11 14.66
CA GLU A 257 5.27 -9.49 13.88
C GLU A 257 4.80 -8.90 12.54
N LEU A 258 3.50 -8.54 12.47
CA LEU A 258 2.87 -7.89 11.33
C LEU A 258 2.27 -6.54 11.74
N VAL A 259 2.41 -5.57 10.85
CA VAL A 259 1.73 -4.27 10.90
C VAL A 259 0.77 -4.15 9.71
N PHE A 260 -0.23 -3.28 9.81
CA PHE A 260 -1.08 -2.95 8.65
C PHE A 260 -0.27 -2.06 7.68
N ALA A 261 0.37 -2.71 6.72
CA ALA A 261 1.32 -2.10 5.79
C ALA A 261 0.63 -1.57 4.53
N HIS A 262 1.21 -0.54 3.92
CA HIS A 262 0.74 -0.01 2.63
C HIS A 262 1.07 -0.97 1.47
N CYS A 263 2.25 -1.59 1.52
CA CYS A 263 2.80 -2.53 0.53
C CYS A 263 3.12 -1.94 -0.87
N ASP A 264 2.63 -0.74 -1.17
CA ASP A 264 2.85 -0.06 -2.45
C ASP A 264 3.11 1.45 -2.27
N LEU A 265 4.04 1.82 -1.39
CA LEU A 265 4.29 3.22 -1.07
C LEU A 265 5.27 3.89 -2.04
N LEU A 266 4.92 3.91 -3.33
CA LEU A 266 5.63 4.65 -4.37
C LEU A 266 5.35 6.16 -4.31
N SER A 267 6.12 6.99 -5.04
CA SER A 267 6.03 8.45 -4.92
C SER A 267 4.64 9.00 -5.27
N GLY A 268 3.97 8.44 -6.27
CA GLY A 268 2.60 8.81 -6.66
C GLY A 268 1.55 8.56 -5.57
N ASN A 269 1.86 7.70 -4.59
CA ASN A 269 0.96 7.36 -3.48
C ASN A 269 1.21 8.23 -2.24
N VAL A 270 2.12 9.21 -2.32
CA VAL A 270 2.38 10.21 -1.28
C VAL A 270 1.89 11.57 -1.73
N ILE A 271 0.96 12.15 -0.97
CA ILE A 271 0.42 13.49 -1.20
C ILE A 271 0.95 14.43 -0.12
N VAL A 272 1.64 15.49 -0.54
CA VAL A 272 2.02 16.61 0.34
C VAL A 272 0.81 17.51 0.54
N LEU A 273 0.39 17.66 1.79
CA LEU A 273 -0.77 18.47 2.13
C LEU A 273 -0.44 19.96 2.09
N PRO A 274 -1.41 20.82 1.68
CA PRO A 274 -1.23 22.25 1.72
C PRO A 274 -1.05 22.72 3.17
N LYS A 275 -0.18 23.71 3.38
CA LYS A 275 -0.04 24.34 4.69
C LYS A 275 -1.32 25.11 5.03
N PRO A 276 -1.82 25.04 6.27
CA PRO A 276 -2.89 25.92 6.71
C PRO A 276 -2.49 27.38 6.43
N GLN A 277 -3.36 28.14 5.76
CA GLN A 277 -3.14 29.58 5.62
C GLN A 277 -3.07 30.18 7.03
N GLN A 278 -1.93 30.77 7.37
CA GLN A 278 -1.81 31.52 8.62
C GLN A 278 -2.80 32.69 8.54
N THR A 279 -3.86 32.65 9.35
CA THR A 279 -4.65 33.84 9.63
C THR A 279 -3.70 34.92 10.18
N PRO A 280 -3.71 36.15 9.65
CA PRO A 280 -2.87 37.22 10.18
C PRO A 280 -3.41 37.64 11.55
N ALA A 281 -2.94 36.99 12.61
CA ALA A 281 -3.22 37.37 13.99
C ALA A 281 -1.91 37.51 14.77
N GLU A 282 -1.58 38.78 14.99
CA GLU A 282 -0.84 39.37 16.10
C GLU A 282 0.55 38.83 16.45
N ASN A 283 1.54 39.68 16.15
CA ASN A 283 2.91 39.63 16.63
C ASN A 283 2.97 39.51 18.17
N ASN A 284 2.96 38.27 18.68
CA ASN A 284 3.44 37.96 20.02
C ASN A 284 4.60 36.98 19.87
N GLY A 285 5.81 37.46 20.20
CA GLY A 285 7.08 36.83 19.88
C GLY A 285 7.30 35.49 20.56
N VAL A 286 6.77 34.43 19.96
CA VAL A 286 7.18 33.05 20.22
C VAL A 286 7.90 32.55 18.99
N THR A 287 9.23 32.49 19.09
CA THR A 287 10.11 31.87 18.11
C THR A 287 9.96 30.35 18.13
N ALA A 288 9.19 29.81 17.19
CA ALA A 288 9.46 28.51 16.56
C ALA A 288 8.62 28.37 15.29
N LYS A 289 9.31 28.37 14.15
CA LYS A 289 8.79 27.99 12.83
C LYS A 289 8.19 26.57 12.91
N ASP A 290 6.87 26.45 12.98
CA ASP A 290 6.23 25.17 12.67
C ASP A 290 6.23 25.00 11.14
N THR A 291 7.37 24.56 10.61
CA THR A 291 7.62 24.27 9.19
C THR A 291 7.39 22.78 8.88
N THR A 292 6.64 22.08 9.71
CA THR A 292 6.33 20.67 9.51
C THR A 292 5.62 20.49 8.16
N THR A 293 6.10 19.53 7.38
CA THR A 293 5.45 19.13 6.13
C THR A 293 4.64 17.90 6.45
N ASP A 294 3.35 17.97 6.16
CA ASP A 294 2.45 16.85 6.36
C ASP A 294 2.21 16.15 5.04
N VAL A 295 2.22 14.82 5.11
CA VAL A 295 1.85 13.96 3.98
C VAL A 295 0.69 13.09 4.36
N THR A 296 -0.06 12.63 3.37
CA THR A 296 -1.02 11.53 3.49
C THR A 296 -0.78 10.52 2.39
N PHE A 297 -1.20 9.28 2.62
CA PHE A 297 -1.09 8.22 1.62
C PHE A 297 -2.42 8.03 0.91
N ILE A 298 -2.35 7.54 -0.32
CA ILE A 298 -3.50 7.14 -1.14
C ILE A 298 -3.21 5.78 -1.78
N ASP A 299 -4.23 5.17 -2.36
CA ASP A 299 -4.13 3.90 -3.10
C ASP A 299 -3.79 2.66 -2.24
N TYR A 300 -4.81 2.15 -1.55
CA TYR A 300 -4.66 1.12 -0.52
C TYR A 300 -4.97 -0.30 -1.03
N GLU A 301 -4.90 -0.53 -2.34
CA GLU A 301 -5.35 -1.78 -2.96
C GLU A 301 -4.44 -2.99 -2.65
N TYR A 302 -3.17 -2.72 -2.39
CA TYR A 302 -2.18 -3.72 -1.96
C TYR A 302 -2.01 -3.79 -0.43
N ALA A 303 -2.64 -2.89 0.33
CA ALA A 303 -2.46 -2.84 1.77
C ALA A 303 -2.87 -4.18 2.41
N THR A 304 -1.96 -4.76 3.18
CA THR A 304 -2.15 -6.06 3.82
C THR A 304 -1.20 -6.20 5.01
N PRO A 305 -1.57 -6.98 6.05
CA PRO A 305 -0.65 -7.33 7.13
C PRO A 305 0.72 -7.79 6.61
N SER A 306 1.79 -7.10 6.99
CA SER A 306 3.14 -7.38 6.50
C SER A 306 4.18 -7.07 7.58
N PRO A 307 5.39 -7.67 7.53
CA PRO A 307 6.50 -7.21 8.35
C PRO A 307 6.80 -5.72 8.05
N ALA A 308 6.96 -4.89 9.08
CA ALA A 308 7.29 -3.47 8.88
C ALA A 308 8.56 -3.29 8.03
N ALA A 309 9.54 -4.19 8.21
CA ALA A 309 10.78 -4.20 7.42
C ALA A 309 10.54 -4.37 5.91
N PHE A 310 9.54 -5.14 5.50
CA PHE A 310 9.16 -5.26 4.09
C PHE A 310 8.62 -3.93 3.56
N ASP A 311 7.69 -3.29 4.26
CA ASP A 311 7.06 -2.06 3.76
C ASP A 311 8.07 -0.89 3.68
N LEU A 312 9.00 -0.81 4.65
CA LEU A 312 10.11 0.14 4.62
C LEU A 312 11.09 -0.16 3.49
N ALA A 313 11.50 -1.42 3.33
CA ALA A 313 12.39 -1.83 2.24
C ALA A 313 11.76 -1.57 0.86
N ASN A 314 10.46 -1.81 0.75
CA ASN A 314 9.68 -1.52 -0.45
C ASN A 314 9.68 -0.02 -0.75
N HIS A 315 9.31 0.82 0.22
CA HIS A 315 9.34 2.27 0.04
C HIS A 315 10.73 2.81 -0.38
N PHE A 316 11.81 2.25 0.18
CA PHE A 316 13.16 2.62 -0.23
C PHE A 316 13.53 2.19 -1.66
N ALA A 317 12.99 1.07 -2.15
CA ALA A 317 13.16 0.67 -3.55
C ALA A 317 12.49 1.64 -4.52
N GLU A 318 11.36 2.26 -4.11
CA GLU A 318 10.61 3.21 -4.94
C GLU A 318 11.29 4.58 -5.13
N TRP A 319 12.44 4.83 -4.47
CA TRP A 319 13.25 6.02 -4.74
C TRP A 319 13.84 6.02 -6.16
N GLY A 320 14.01 4.83 -6.75
CA GLY A 320 14.45 4.65 -8.14
C GLY A 320 13.33 4.83 -9.18
N GLY A 321 12.07 4.93 -8.76
CA GLY A 321 10.90 5.00 -9.65
C GLY A 321 10.76 3.79 -10.58
N PHE A 322 9.88 3.91 -11.58
CA PHE A 322 9.64 2.84 -12.56
C PHE A 322 10.85 2.56 -13.47
N ASP A 323 11.78 3.51 -13.58
CA ASP A 323 13.05 3.33 -14.31
C ASP A 323 14.05 2.44 -13.57
N CYS A 324 13.75 2.05 -12.32
CA CYS A 324 14.65 1.30 -11.45
C CYS A 324 16.04 1.93 -11.35
N ASP A 325 16.12 3.26 -11.18
CA ASP A 325 17.41 3.95 -11.05
C ASP A 325 18.06 3.60 -9.69
N PHE A 326 18.92 2.59 -9.72
CA PHE A 326 19.61 2.12 -8.52
C PHE A 326 20.64 3.10 -7.96
N SER A 327 21.02 4.13 -8.73
CA SER A 327 22.00 5.12 -8.27
C SER A 327 21.42 6.08 -7.22
N VAL A 328 20.09 6.20 -7.16
CA VAL A 328 19.39 7.17 -6.32
C VAL A 328 18.72 6.57 -5.09
N LEU A 329 18.89 5.26 -4.85
CA LEU A 329 18.41 4.60 -3.62
C LEU A 329 19.03 5.24 -2.37
N PRO A 330 18.32 5.20 -1.21
CA PRO A 330 18.81 5.81 0.01
C PRO A 330 20.06 5.12 0.53
N THR A 331 21.07 5.91 0.90
CA THR A 331 22.27 5.41 1.59
C THR A 331 21.96 4.96 3.01
N ARG A 332 22.93 4.31 3.67
CA ARG A 332 22.76 3.83 5.03
C ARG A 332 22.43 4.97 6.01
N SER A 333 23.07 6.13 5.88
CA SER A 333 22.76 7.32 6.70
C SER A 333 21.32 7.81 6.48
N GLN A 334 20.86 7.88 5.23
CA GLN A 334 19.50 8.28 4.89
C GLN A 334 18.45 7.29 5.42
N ARG A 335 18.69 5.99 5.27
CA ARG A 335 17.82 4.94 5.84
C ARG A 335 17.79 5.02 7.36
N ARG A 336 18.93 5.26 8.02
CA ARG A 336 19.01 5.45 9.47
C ARG A 336 18.21 6.67 9.91
N GLU A 337 18.35 7.81 9.25
CA GLU A 337 17.54 9.00 9.57
C GLU A 337 16.03 8.74 9.45
N PHE A 338 15.60 8.09 8.36
CA PHE A 338 14.21 7.70 8.18
C PHE A 338 13.73 6.79 9.32
N ILE A 339 14.49 5.75 9.63
CA ILE A 339 14.13 4.75 10.65
C ILE A 339 14.12 5.37 12.05
N THR A 340 15.04 6.28 12.37
CA THR A 340 15.01 7.02 13.64
C THR A 340 13.73 7.83 13.78
N GLU A 341 13.32 8.56 12.74
CA GLU A 341 12.07 9.31 12.77
C GLU A 341 10.85 8.40 12.88
N TYR A 342 10.86 7.29 12.13
CA TYR A 342 9.81 6.28 12.16
C TYR A 342 9.65 5.66 13.56
N ILE A 343 10.74 5.23 14.20
CA ILE A 343 10.72 4.59 15.53
C ILE A 343 10.18 5.56 16.59
N ARG A 344 10.67 6.81 16.59
CA ARG A 344 10.17 7.85 17.50
C ARG A 344 8.66 8.05 17.36
N ALA A 345 8.18 8.23 16.13
CA ALA A 345 6.77 8.41 15.85
C ALA A 345 5.94 7.17 16.22
N TYR A 346 6.43 5.97 15.90
CA TYR A 346 5.72 4.71 16.17
C TYR A 346 5.44 4.55 17.66
N TYR A 347 6.47 4.70 18.50
CA TYR A 347 6.30 4.57 19.94
C TYR A 347 5.51 5.73 20.54
N ALA A 348 5.62 6.96 20.01
CA ALA A 348 4.74 8.06 20.42
C ALA A 348 3.26 7.71 20.23
N TYR A 349 2.87 7.21 19.06
CA TYR A 349 1.49 6.79 18.79
C TYR A 349 1.05 5.58 19.62
N LYS A 350 1.95 4.59 19.85
CA LYS A 350 1.64 3.46 20.76
C LYS A 350 1.39 3.93 22.18
N ASN A 351 2.15 4.91 22.66
CA ASN A 351 2.01 5.45 24.01
C ASN A 351 0.70 6.23 24.17
N GLU A 352 0.33 7.01 23.16
CA GLU A 352 -0.97 7.70 23.10
C GLU A 352 -2.14 6.70 23.16
N GLN A 353 -2.06 5.59 22.42
CA GLN A 353 -3.11 4.56 22.45
C GLN A 353 -3.20 3.82 23.79
N ASN A 354 -2.07 3.51 24.41
CA ASN A 354 -2.01 2.71 25.63
C ASN A 354 -2.15 3.54 26.92
N GLY A 355 -2.07 4.86 26.83
CA GLY A 355 -2.10 5.77 27.98
C GLY A 355 -0.87 5.68 28.89
N THR A 356 0.17 4.97 28.47
CA THR A 356 1.43 4.77 29.21
C THR A 356 2.62 4.92 28.27
N ALA A 357 3.67 5.58 28.76
CA ALA A 357 4.92 5.67 28.01
C ALA A 357 5.59 4.30 27.98
N ALA A 358 5.71 3.70 26.79
CA ALA A 358 6.57 2.56 26.56
C ALA A 358 8.01 2.97 26.85
N ASP A 359 8.63 2.25 27.78
CA ASP A 359 10.07 2.31 27.97
C ASP A 359 10.72 1.50 26.84
N PHE A 360 11.37 2.19 25.90
CA PHE A 360 12.11 1.56 24.80
C PHE A 360 13.45 2.25 24.59
N ASP A 361 14.46 1.45 24.26
CA ASP A 361 15.77 1.96 23.86
C ASP A 361 15.73 2.36 22.38
N GLU A 362 15.65 3.66 22.11
CA GLU A 362 15.59 4.19 20.74
C GLU A 362 16.78 3.73 19.89
N ALA A 363 18.00 3.74 20.43
CA ALA A 363 19.18 3.39 19.67
C ALA A 363 19.15 1.90 19.29
N ALA A 364 18.81 1.03 20.26
CA ALA A 364 18.70 -0.40 20.02
C ALA A 364 17.58 -0.74 19.03
N GLU A 365 16.42 -0.09 19.13
CA GLU A 365 15.28 -0.32 18.23
C GLU A 365 15.54 0.19 16.80
N VAL A 366 16.23 1.32 16.66
CA VAL A 366 16.69 1.81 15.36
C VAL A 366 17.68 0.84 14.72
N ASP A 367 18.67 0.36 15.47
CA ASP A 367 19.64 -0.61 14.96
C ASP A 367 18.98 -1.93 14.57
N ARG A 368 18.06 -2.42 15.41
CA ARG A 368 17.29 -3.63 15.14
C ARG A 368 16.48 -3.49 13.84
N LEU A 369 15.69 -2.42 13.69
CA LEU A 369 14.85 -2.23 12.50
C LEU A 369 15.69 -1.96 11.25
N LEU A 370 16.81 -1.23 11.36
CA LEU A 370 17.72 -1.02 10.24
C LEU A 370 18.31 -2.36 9.73
N ASN A 371 18.68 -3.26 10.64
CA ASN A 371 19.16 -4.60 10.28
C ASN A 371 18.05 -5.45 9.66
N GLU A 372 16.82 -5.40 10.18
CA GLU A 372 15.69 -6.11 9.57
C GLU A 372 15.39 -5.58 8.16
N VAL A 373 15.38 -4.26 7.95
CA VAL A 373 15.20 -3.68 6.61
C VAL A 373 16.30 -4.13 5.65
N ASP A 374 17.55 -4.24 6.11
CA ASP A 374 18.65 -4.78 5.30
C ASP A 374 18.39 -6.24 4.87
N VAL A 375 17.89 -7.08 5.78
CA VAL A 375 17.53 -8.47 5.49
C VAL A 375 16.38 -8.56 4.49
N PHE A 376 15.41 -7.64 4.53
CA PHE A 376 14.27 -7.65 3.62
C PHE A 376 14.52 -6.95 2.28
N ARG A 377 15.69 -6.33 2.07
CA ARG A 377 15.93 -5.39 0.95
C ARG A 377 15.74 -5.96 -0.45
N GLY A 378 15.89 -7.27 -0.65
CA GLY A 378 15.65 -7.89 -1.97
C GLY A 378 14.19 -8.27 -2.21
N LEU A 379 13.40 -8.46 -1.15
CA LEU A 379 12.02 -8.97 -1.24
C LEU A 379 11.09 -8.11 -2.11
N PRO A 380 11.19 -6.76 -2.13
CA PRO A 380 10.41 -5.95 -3.06
C PRO A 380 10.61 -6.33 -4.54
N GLY A 381 11.83 -6.71 -4.93
CA GLY A 381 12.13 -7.17 -6.30
C GLY A 381 11.38 -8.45 -6.66
N PHE A 382 11.25 -9.39 -5.71
CA PHE A 382 10.46 -10.61 -5.90
C PHE A 382 8.97 -10.31 -6.00
N TYR A 383 8.46 -9.49 -5.06
CA TYR A 383 7.05 -9.10 -4.99
C TYR A 383 6.59 -8.44 -6.30
N TRP A 384 7.28 -7.37 -6.72
CA TRP A 384 6.92 -6.64 -7.94
C TRP A 384 7.30 -7.38 -9.22
N GLY A 385 8.32 -8.23 -9.18
CA GLY A 385 8.67 -9.12 -10.29
C GLY A 385 7.53 -10.09 -10.64
N ILE A 386 6.97 -10.78 -9.63
CA ILE A 386 5.82 -11.68 -9.83
C ILE A 386 4.61 -10.88 -10.33
N TRP A 387 4.32 -9.74 -9.71
CA TRP A 387 3.23 -8.86 -10.13
C TRP A 387 3.35 -8.45 -11.60
N ALA A 388 4.54 -8.06 -12.03
CA ALA A 388 4.81 -7.60 -13.39
C ALA A 388 4.67 -8.73 -14.41
N LEU A 389 5.09 -9.96 -14.07
CA LEU A 389 4.85 -11.13 -14.91
C LEU A 389 3.36 -11.37 -15.15
N ILE A 390 2.51 -11.16 -14.15
CA ILE A 390 1.05 -11.28 -14.33
C ILE A 390 0.55 -10.15 -15.24
N GLN A 391 0.92 -8.90 -14.94
CA GLN A 391 0.50 -7.72 -15.72
C GLN A 391 0.89 -7.82 -17.19
N ALA A 392 2.06 -8.38 -17.52
CA ALA A 392 2.50 -8.64 -18.89
C ALA A 392 1.52 -9.53 -19.69
N THR A 393 0.62 -10.25 -19.01
CA THR A 393 -0.37 -11.15 -19.64
C THR A 393 -1.80 -10.63 -19.62
N ILE A 394 -2.11 -9.56 -18.87
CA ILE A 394 -3.49 -9.09 -18.65
C ILE A 394 -3.68 -7.60 -18.83
N SER A 395 -2.62 -6.81 -18.68
CA SER A 395 -2.70 -5.35 -18.74
C SER A 395 -2.96 -4.87 -20.17
N GLN A 396 -3.78 -3.83 -20.29
CA GLN A 396 -4.03 -3.12 -21.55
C GLN A 396 -3.25 -1.80 -21.64
N ILE A 397 -2.43 -1.52 -20.63
CA ILE A 397 -1.67 -0.27 -20.50
C ILE A 397 -0.37 -0.41 -21.28
N ASP A 398 0.01 0.67 -21.96
CA ASP A 398 1.29 0.76 -22.69
C ASP A 398 2.45 0.95 -21.69
N PHE A 399 2.87 -0.15 -21.07
CA PHE A 399 4.01 -0.24 -20.19
C PHE A 399 4.71 -1.60 -20.41
N ASP A 400 6.04 -1.60 -20.45
CA ASP A 400 6.82 -2.83 -20.66
C ASP A 400 6.96 -3.66 -19.38
N TYR A 401 5.85 -4.29 -18.99
CA TYR A 401 5.78 -5.15 -17.81
C TYR A 401 6.75 -6.33 -17.87
N ALA A 402 7.06 -6.84 -19.08
CA ALA A 402 7.97 -7.97 -19.23
C ALA A 402 9.40 -7.58 -18.86
N SER A 403 9.92 -6.48 -19.43
CA SER A 403 11.26 -5.99 -19.07
C SER A 403 11.34 -5.53 -17.61
N TYR A 404 10.27 -4.91 -17.12
CA TYR A 404 10.17 -4.51 -15.71
C TYR A 404 10.22 -5.74 -14.77
N ALA A 405 9.52 -6.81 -15.11
CA ALA A 405 9.56 -8.06 -14.34
C ALA A 405 10.98 -8.63 -14.24
N GLU A 406 11.70 -8.70 -15.36
CA GLU A 406 13.08 -9.20 -15.36
C GLU A 406 14.03 -8.30 -14.55
N THR A 407 13.81 -6.99 -14.58
CA THR A 407 14.58 -6.03 -13.78
C THR A 407 14.35 -6.27 -12.29
N ARG A 408 13.09 -6.29 -11.85
CA ARG A 408 12.74 -6.48 -10.42
C ARG A 408 13.16 -7.87 -9.91
N LEU A 409 12.95 -8.94 -10.67
CA LEU A 409 13.45 -10.27 -10.30
C LEU A 409 14.98 -10.32 -10.29
N GLY A 410 15.64 -9.64 -11.23
CA GLY A 410 17.09 -9.50 -11.27
C GLY A 410 17.66 -8.88 -9.99
N GLU A 411 17.01 -7.87 -9.43
CA GLU A 411 17.37 -7.28 -8.12
C GLU A 411 17.32 -8.31 -7.00
N TYR A 412 16.25 -9.10 -6.96
CA TYR A 412 16.07 -10.13 -5.96
C TYR A 412 17.15 -11.21 -6.07
N TRP A 413 17.43 -11.70 -7.28
CA TRP A 413 18.46 -12.72 -7.50
C TRP A 413 19.87 -12.20 -7.21
N ALA A 414 20.15 -10.94 -7.53
CA ALA A 414 21.39 -10.27 -7.18
C ALA A 414 21.58 -10.18 -5.66
N TRP A 415 20.53 -9.79 -4.93
CA TRP A 415 20.51 -9.80 -3.46
C TRP A 415 20.74 -11.23 -2.90
N ARG A 416 20.05 -12.24 -3.43
CA ARG A 416 20.23 -13.65 -3.04
C ARG A 416 21.67 -14.14 -3.28
N ALA A 417 22.28 -13.74 -4.39
CA ALA A 417 23.67 -14.08 -4.70
C ALA A 417 24.67 -13.37 -3.78
N GLU A 418 24.35 -12.16 -3.29
CA GLU A 418 25.17 -11.47 -2.29
C GLU A 418 25.11 -12.18 -0.94
N ILE A 419 23.90 -12.42 -0.40
CA ILE A 419 23.74 -12.99 0.95
C ILE A 419 24.25 -14.44 1.06
N SER A 420 24.21 -15.21 -0.02
CA SER A 420 24.71 -16.59 -0.07
C SER A 420 26.22 -16.67 -0.32
N GLY A 421 26.85 -15.54 -0.69
CA GLY A 421 28.25 -15.48 -1.15
C GLY A 421 28.48 -16.06 -2.55
N ASP A 422 27.43 -16.47 -3.27
CA ASP A 422 27.54 -17.03 -4.63
C ASP A 422 28.16 -16.03 -5.61
N ARG A 423 27.80 -14.73 -5.50
CA ARG A 423 28.39 -13.69 -6.32
C ARG A 423 29.91 -13.63 -6.16
N GLN A 424 30.38 -13.62 -4.91
CA GLN A 424 31.80 -13.54 -4.59
C GLN A 424 32.54 -14.78 -5.08
N ARG A 425 31.99 -15.99 -4.86
CA ARG A 425 32.55 -17.24 -5.37
C ARG A 425 32.65 -17.27 -6.90
N ALA A 426 31.68 -16.66 -7.59
CA ALA A 426 31.67 -16.53 -9.04
C ALA A 426 32.58 -15.40 -9.57
N GLY A 427 33.26 -14.64 -8.71
CA GLY A 427 34.13 -13.53 -9.13
C GLY A 427 33.39 -12.37 -9.80
N LYS A 428 32.07 -12.26 -9.61
CA LYS A 428 31.24 -11.20 -10.24
C LYS A 428 31.36 -9.89 -9.44
N GLU A 429 31.30 -8.75 -10.13
CA GLU A 429 31.26 -7.45 -9.47
C GLU A 429 30.01 -7.25 -8.61
N ILE A 430 30.12 -6.45 -7.56
CA ILE A 430 28.97 -6.03 -6.75
C ILE A 430 28.02 -5.21 -7.65
N PRO A 431 26.73 -5.58 -7.76
CA PRO A 431 25.74 -4.81 -8.50
C PRO A 431 25.64 -3.37 -8.01
N LEU A 432 25.29 -2.42 -8.90
CA LEU A 432 25.14 -1.00 -8.55
C LEU A 432 24.20 -0.80 -7.36
N ARG A 433 23.07 -1.50 -7.36
CA ARG A 433 22.09 -1.50 -6.27
C ARG A 433 22.72 -1.85 -4.92
N GLU A 434 23.49 -2.93 -4.84
CA GLU A 434 24.12 -3.37 -3.60
C GLU A 434 25.28 -2.45 -3.20
N LYS A 435 26.03 -1.90 -4.17
CA LYS A 435 27.04 -0.84 -3.91
C LYS A 435 26.38 0.39 -3.28
N ARG A 436 25.29 0.87 -3.87
CA ARG A 436 24.53 2.03 -3.37
C ARG A 436 23.89 1.74 -2.01
N TRP A 437 23.34 0.53 -1.83
CA TRP A 437 22.74 0.12 -0.57
C TRP A 437 23.77 0.10 0.57
N ALA A 438 25.00 -0.35 0.31
CA ALA A 438 26.07 -0.40 1.31
C ALA A 438 26.78 0.95 1.55
N GLN A 439 26.51 1.97 0.74
CA GLN A 439 27.13 3.29 0.86
C GLN A 439 26.69 3.99 2.15
N GLU A 440 27.63 4.60 2.88
CA GLU A 440 27.34 5.32 4.13
C GLU A 440 26.67 6.68 3.87
N GLU A 441 27.23 7.51 2.98
CA GLU A 441 26.75 8.86 2.65
C GLU A 441 26.36 9.02 1.18
#